data_AF-A0A938K8U6-F1
#
_entry.id   AF-A0A938K8U6-F1
#
_cell.length_a   1.000
_cell.length_b   1.000
_cell.length_c   1.000
_cell.angle_alpha   90.00
_cell.angle_beta   90.00
_cell.angle_gamma   90.00
#
_symmetry.space_group_name_H-M   'P 1'
#
loop_
_entity.id
_entity.type
_entity.pdbx_description
1 polymer ?
#
loop_
_entity_poly.entity_id
_entity_poly.type
_entity_poly.pdbx_seq_one_letter_code
_entity_poly.pdbx_strand_id
1 'polypeptide(L)'
;MDGGDVPRFERFTRDEWAALRAQTPLTIREKDVEALRGINERIDLDEVQAIYLPLTRLLNLYVSATQNLHRVSATFLGTIAPKLPYIIGVAGSVAVGKSTLARLLQALLSRWPEHPRVELITTDGFLYSNAELESRGLMNRKGFPESYDTRRLLDFLRAVKSGETAVEAPVYSHVIYDVLPDAREVVHQPDILILEGLNVLQIDSHATEFVSDYFDFSIYLDAQEPVIESWFVER
;
A
#
# COMPACT_ATOMS: atom_id res chain seq x y z
N MET A 1 34.05 -19.98 16.18
CA MET A 1 33.48 -18.65 15.90
C MET A 1 32.02 -18.90 15.56
N ASP A 2 31.14 -18.80 16.57
CA ASP A 2 29.70 -18.90 16.37
C ASP A 2 29.28 -17.70 15.51
N GLY A 3 28.79 -17.98 14.29
CA GLY A 3 28.11 -16.99 13.48
C GLY A 3 26.80 -16.64 14.17
N GLY A 4 26.84 -15.60 15.02
CA GLY A 4 25.65 -15.05 15.65
C GLY A 4 24.64 -14.70 14.56
N ASP A 5 23.48 -15.35 14.62
CA ASP A 5 22.37 -15.13 13.70
C ASP A 5 21.85 -13.71 13.93
N VAL A 6 22.34 -12.75 13.14
CA VAL A 6 21.87 -11.36 13.21
C VAL A 6 20.43 -11.36 12.68
N PRO A 7 19.43 -11.03 13.51
CA PRO A 7 18.05 -11.07 13.06
C PRO A 7 17.85 -10.12 11.88
N ARG A 8 17.21 -10.61 10.81
CA ARG A 8 16.92 -9.80 9.61
C ARG A 8 15.95 -8.65 9.87
N PHE A 9 15.26 -8.66 11.01
CA PHE A 9 14.24 -7.69 11.38
C PHE A 9 14.50 -7.15 12.78
N GLU A 10 14.43 -5.83 12.90
CA GLU A 10 14.28 -5.16 14.19
C GLU A 10 12.88 -5.41 14.73
N ARG A 11 12.76 -5.64 16.04
CA ARG A 11 11.49 -5.92 16.71
C ARG A 11 11.23 -4.88 17.77
N PHE A 12 10.02 -4.35 17.77
CA PHE A 12 9.57 -3.36 18.73
C PHE A 12 8.27 -3.84 19.37
N THR A 13 8.18 -3.75 20.68
CA THR A 13 6.90 -3.74 21.38
C THR A 13 6.12 -2.47 21.04
N ARG A 14 4.82 -2.45 21.37
CA ARG A 14 3.98 -1.25 21.17
C ARG A 14 4.56 -0.01 21.83
N ASP A 15 5.06 -0.13 23.06
CA ASP A 15 5.55 1.01 23.83
C ASP A 15 6.90 1.53 23.30
N GLU A 16 7.80 0.63 22.91
CA GLU A 16 9.06 1.00 22.25
C GLU A 16 8.82 1.72 20.92
N TRP A 17 7.87 1.21 20.12
CA TRP A 17 7.49 1.84 18.85
C TRP A 17 6.84 3.21 19.05
N ALA A 18 5.91 3.32 20.00
CA ALA A 18 5.24 4.58 20.32
C ALA A 18 6.22 5.66 20.80
N ALA A 19 7.26 5.28 21.53
CA ALA A 19 8.28 6.20 22.02
C ALA A 19 9.07 6.88 20.89
N LEU A 20 9.18 6.25 19.70
CA LEU A 20 9.86 6.85 18.53
C LEU A 20 9.20 8.16 18.07
N ARG A 21 7.94 8.39 18.43
CA ARG A 21 7.23 9.67 18.22
C ARG A 21 7.95 10.86 18.87
N ALA A 22 8.45 10.70 20.10
CA ALA A 22 8.89 11.82 20.94
C ALA A 22 10.15 12.54 20.41
N GLN A 23 10.89 11.93 19.49
CA GLN A 23 12.20 12.41 19.05
C GLN A 23 12.17 13.41 17.89
N THR A 24 11.00 13.87 17.41
CA THR A 24 10.93 14.88 16.31
C THR A 24 9.65 15.71 16.35
N PRO A 25 9.70 17.02 16.00
CA PRO A 25 8.51 17.87 15.92
C PRO A 25 7.50 17.33 14.91
N LEU A 26 6.24 17.19 15.32
CA LEU A 26 5.15 16.72 14.46
C LEU A 26 4.54 17.88 13.65
N THR A 27 4.36 17.65 12.36
CA THR A 27 3.55 18.49 11.45
C THR A 27 2.05 18.19 11.56
N ILE A 28 1.69 16.96 11.96
CA ILE A 28 0.30 16.49 12.11
C ILE A 28 -0.19 16.82 13.53
N ARG A 29 -1.22 17.66 13.64
CA ARG A 29 -1.80 18.11 14.93
C ARG A 29 -2.94 17.20 15.37
N GLU A 30 -3.34 17.23 16.64
CA GLU A 30 -4.49 16.43 17.12
C GLU A 30 -5.77 16.65 16.30
N LYS A 31 -6.05 17.90 15.88
CA LYS A 31 -7.19 18.21 15.00
C LYS A 31 -7.12 17.52 13.63
N ASP A 32 -5.92 17.23 13.15
CA ASP A 32 -5.71 16.49 11.91
C ASP A 32 -6.06 15.01 12.11
N VAL A 33 -5.82 14.48 13.31
CA VAL A 33 -6.21 13.14 13.72
C VAL A 33 -7.72 13.03 13.98
N GLU A 34 -8.36 14.05 14.56
CA GLU A 34 -9.81 14.10 14.74
C GLU A 34 -10.56 14.04 13.39
N ALA A 35 -10.05 14.72 12.36
CA ALA A 35 -10.61 14.64 11.01
C ALA A 35 -10.54 13.21 10.41
N LEU A 36 -9.65 12.34 10.91
CA LEU A 36 -9.57 10.93 10.48
C LEU A 36 -10.71 10.07 11.04
N ARG A 37 -11.36 10.49 12.14
CA ARG A 37 -12.55 9.77 12.65
C ARG A 37 -13.70 9.73 11.65
N GLY A 38 -13.78 10.72 10.74
CA GLY A 38 -14.76 10.73 9.66
C GLY A 38 -14.50 9.69 8.56
N ILE A 39 -13.29 9.12 8.49
CA ILE A 39 -12.90 8.11 7.50
C ILE A 39 -13.28 6.70 7.99
N ASN A 40 -13.33 6.49 9.30
CA ASN A 40 -13.79 5.24 9.92
C ASN A 40 -14.15 5.51 11.40
N GLU A 41 -15.42 5.32 11.76
CA GLU A 41 -15.97 5.60 13.10
C GLU A 41 -15.32 4.77 14.22
N ARG A 42 -14.53 3.74 13.87
CA ARG A 42 -13.85 2.83 14.80
C ARG A 42 -12.37 3.17 15.09
N ILE A 43 -11.83 4.28 14.58
CA ILE A 43 -10.40 4.60 14.77
C ILE A 43 -10.14 5.15 16.19
N ASP A 44 -9.39 4.39 16.98
CA ASP A 44 -8.86 4.82 18.28
C ASP A 44 -7.71 5.82 18.10
N LEU A 45 -7.84 7.01 18.71
CA LEU A 45 -6.83 8.07 18.63
C LEU A 45 -5.52 7.65 19.30
N ASP A 46 -5.58 6.83 20.34
CA ASP A 46 -4.39 6.32 21.02
C ASP A 46 -3.63 5.36 20.11
N GLU A 47 -4.34 4.56 19.31
CA GLU A 47 -3.73 3.70 18.29
C GLU A 47 -3.08 4.53 17.18
N VAL A 48 -3.74 5.58 16.67
CA VAL A 48 -3.16 6.49 15.68
C VAL A 48 -1.84 7.08 16.20
N GLN A 49 -1.85 7.56 17.44
CA GLN A 49 -0.69 8.19 18.05
C GLN A 49 0.46 7.20 18.33
N ALA A 50 0.14 6.00 18.81
CA ALA A 50 1.12 5.00 19.21
C ALA A 50 1.72 4.25 18.01
N ILE A 51 0.94 3.97 16.97
CA ILE A 51 1.33 3.07 15.87
C ILE A 51 1.56 3.83 14.56
N TYR A 52 0.57 4.58 14.10
CA TYR A 52 0.55 5.10 12.74
C TYR A 52 1.35 6.39 12.56
N LEU A 53 1.44 7.24 13.60
CA LEU A 53 2.30 8.43 13.54
C LEU A 53 3.81 8.08 13.43
N PRO A 54 4.37 7.18 14.26
CA PRO A 54 5.76 6.73 14.05
C PRO A 54 5.97 6.07 12.69
N LEU A 55 5.02 5.25 12.23
CA LEU A 55 5.10 4.57 10.93
C LEU A 55 5.13 5.56 9.77
N THR A 56 4.21 6.50 9.72
CA THR A 56 4.15 7.51 8.64
C THR A 56 5.37 8.41 8.63
N ARG A 57 5.95 8.70 9.80
CA ARG A 57 7.24 9.38 9.90
C ARG A 57 8.38 8.54 9.33
N LEU A 58 8.44 7.25 9.65
CA LEU A 58 9.45 6.35 9.09
C LEU A 58 9.33 6.32 7.56
N LEU A 59 8.11 6.13 7.03
CA LEU A 59 7.83 6.15 5.60
C LEU A 59 8.27 7.48 4.96
N ASN A 60 7.99 8.62 5.61
CA ASN A 60 8.43 9.92 5.12
C ASN A 60 9.96 10.03 5.00
N LEU A 61 10.72 9.46 5.94
CA LEU A 61 12.18 9.43 5.87
C LEU A 61 12.66 8.62 4.65
N TYR A 62 12.06 7.45 4.40
CA TYR A 62 12.39 6.62 3.23
C TYR A 62 12.03 7.33 1.91
N VAL A 63 10.83 7.91 1.82
CA VAL A 63 10.39 8.68 0.65
C VAL A 63 11.36 9.81 0.34
N SER A 64 11.69 10.62 1.36
CA SER A 64 12.61 11.75 1.23
C SER A 64 14.01 11.31 0.78
N ALA A 65 14.52 10.20 1.35
CA ALA A 65 15.83 9.68 0.99
C ALA A 65 15.87 9.19 -0.47
N THR A 66 14.86 8.43 -0.90
CA THR A 66 14.76 7.91 -2.27
C THR A 66 14.61 9.03 -3.29
N GLN A 67 13.73 10.01 -3.04
CA GLN A 67 13.57 11.17 -3.92
C GLN A 67 14.86 12.00 -4.02
N ASN A 68 15.56 12.20 -2.91
CA ASN A 68 16.84 12.89 -2.92
C ASN A 68 17.90 12.13 -3.72
N LEU A 69 17.95 10.80 -3.58
CA LEU A 69 18.85 9.95 -4.38
C LEU A 69 18.58 10.12 -5.87
N HIS A 70 17.31 10.04 -6.31
CA HIS A 70 16.94 10.26 -7.71
C HIS A 70 17.39 11.63 -8.24
N ARG A 71 17.21 12.69 -7.43
CA ARG A 71 17.65 14.05 -7.78
C ARG A 71 19.17 14.14 -7.97
N VAL A 72 19.94 13.53 -7.06
CA VAL A 72 21.42 13.50 -7.17
C VAL A 72 21.86 12.70 -8.39
N SER A 73 21.26 11.53 -8.64
CA SER A 73 21.54 10.71 -9.82
C SER A 73 21.23 11.45 -11.13
N ALA A 74 20.09 12.12 -11.22
CA ALA A 74 19.73 12.90 -12.40
C ALA A 74 20.72 14.04 -12.65
N THR A 75 21.15 14.73 -11.58
CA THR A 75 22.18 15.78 -11.64
C THR A 75 23.50 15.23 -12.18
N PHE A 76 23.95 14.08 -11.69
CA PHE A 76 25.16 13.40 -12.16
C PHE A 76 25.06 13.00 -13.65
N LEU A 77 23.90 12.50 -14.07
CA LEU A 77 23.65 12.07 -15.45
C LEU A 77 23.35 13.23 -16.41
N GLY A 78 23.25 14.47 -15.93
CA GLY A 78 22.88 15.63 -16.75
C GLY A 78 21.43 15.57 -17.28
N THR A 79 20.54 14.89 -16.57
CA THR A 79 19.13 14.72 -16.93
C THR A 79 18.22 15.49 -15.97
N ILE A 80 16.98 15.75 -16.39
CA ILE A 80 15.94 16.26 -15.48
C ILE A 80 15.45 15.07 -14.66
N ALA A 81 15.47 15.18 -13.33
CA ALA A 81 14.95 14.15 -12.45
C ALA A 81 13.46 13.93 -12.76
N PRO A 82 13.05 12.74 -13.26
CA PRO A 82 11.64 12.47 -13.46
C PRO A 82 10.94 12.42 -12.10
N LYS A 83 9.70 12.91 -12.03
CA LYS A 83 8.84 12.70 -10.86
C LYS A 83 8.37 11.24 -10.89
N LEU A 84 9.11 10.38 -10.22
CA LEU A 84 8.78 8.96 -10.07
C LEU A 84 7.99 8.74 -8.78
N PRO A 85 6.78 8.17 -8.86
CA PRO A 85 6.01 7.83 -7.67
C PRO A 85 6.74 6.84 -6.77
N TYR A 86 6.68 7.08 -5.46
CA TYR A 86 7.10 6.12 -4.45
C TYR A 86 5.96 5.14 -4.19
N ILE A 87 6.18 3.85 -4.37
CA ILE A 87 5.14 2.82 -4.28
C ILE A 87 5.26 2.04 -2.97
N ILE A 88 4.18 2.05 -2.19
CA ILE A 88 4.05 1.31 -0.94
C ILE A 88 3.08 0.15 -1.15
N GLY A 89 3.57 -1.08 -1.03
CA GLY A 89 2.73 -2.28 -1.04
C GLY A 89 2.15 -2.58 0.35
N VAL A 90 0.84 -2.85 0.43
CA VAL A 90 0.17 -3.27 1.67
C VAL A 90 -0.45 -4.65 1.47
N ALA A 91 0.07 -5.65 2.19
CA ALA A 91 -0.32 -7.06 2.12
C ALA A 91 -0.86 -7.58 3.46
N GLY A 92 -1.42 -8.79 3.45
CA GLY A 92 -2.03 -9.42 4.62
C GLY A 92 -3.28 -10.21 4.26
N SER A 93 -3.80 -11.01 5.19
CA SER A 93 -4.97 -11.87 4.97
C SER A 93 -6.27 -11.09 4.71
N VAL A 94 -7.30 -11.75 4.19
CA VAL A 94 -8.66 -11.20 4.12
C VAL A 94 -9.10 -10.81 5.53
N ALA A 95 -9.84 -9.71 5.66
CA ALA A 95 -10.37 -9.18 6.93
C ALA A 95 -9.34 -8.72 7.98
N VAL A 96 -8.02 -8.86 7.76
CA VAL A 96 -6.99 -8.41 8.72
C VAL A 96 -6.90 -6.87 8.89
N GLY A 97 -7.62 -6.09 8.07
CA GLY A 97 -7.69 -4.63 8.19
C GLY A 97 -6.84 -3.83 7.21
N LYS A 98 -6.30 -4.45 6.14
CA LYS A 98 -5.46 -3.79 5.13
C LYS A 98 -6.03 -2.49 4.58
N SER A 99 -7.28 -2.49 4.12
CA SER A 99 -7.88 -1.30 3.52
C SER A 99 -8.08 -0.17 4.54
N THR A 100 -8.26 -0.50 5.83
CA THR A 100 -8.29 0.47 6.92
C THR A 100 -6.91 1.10 7.12
N LEU A 101 -5.87 0.27 7.21
CA LEU A 101 -4.47 0.73 7.28
C LEU A 101 -4.12 1.62 6.07
N ALA A 102 -4.43 1.17 4.85
CA ALA A 102 -4.07 1.88 3.62
C ALA A 102 -4.75 3.25 3.51
N ARG A 103 -6.04 3.36 3.84
CA ARG A 103 -6.76 4.65 3.91
C ARG A 103 -6.19 5.59 4.96
N LEU A 104 -5.81 5.05 6.13
CA LEU A 104 -5.22 5.84 7.20
C LEU A 104 -3.83 6.37 6.80
N LEU A 105 -3.00 5.51 6.20
CA LEU A 105 -1.70 5.90 5.65
C LEU A 105 -1.85 6.97 4.57
N GLN A 106 -2.80 6.81 3.63
CA GLN A 106 -3.09 7.82 2.62
C GLN A 106 -3.41 9.18 3.26
N ALA A 107 -4.33 9.19 4.23
CA ALA A 107 -4.78 10.42 4.86
C ALA A 107 -3.73 11.09 5.77
N LEU A 108 -2.80 10.32 6.34
CA LEU A 108 -1.69 10.84 7.14
C LEU A 108 -0.52 11.31 6.28
N LEU A 109 -0.17 10.57 5.22
CA LEU A 109 0.93 10.92 4.32
C LEU A 109 0.60 12.17 3.49
N SER A 110 -0.63 12.32 2.99
CA SER A 110 -1.07 13.53 2.25
C SER A 110 -0.97 14.84 3.04
N ARG A 111 -0.72 14.79 4.35
CA ARG A 111 -0.54 15.99 5.18
C ARG A 111 0.87 16.53 5.21
N TRP A 112 1.84 15.79 4.67
CA TRP A 112 3.21 16.25 4.60
C TRP A 112 3.40 17.16 3.38
N PRO A 113 4.00 18.35 3.55
CA PRO A 113 4.23 19.28 2.43
C PRO A 113 5.07 18.69 1.29
N GLU A 114 5.94 17.71 1.59
CA GLU A 114 6.87 17.10 0.65
C GLU A 114 6.19 16.14 -0.34
N HIS A 115 5.03 15.57 0.01
CA HIS A 115 4.29 14.61 -0.83
C HIS A 115 2.76 14.80 -0.71
N PRO A 116 2.22 15.93 -1.20
CA PRO A 116 0.81 16.27 -1.05
C PRO A 116 -0.14 15.34 -1.82
N ARG A 117 0.32 14.63 -2.87
CA ARG A 117 -0.51 13.74 -3.66
C ARG A 117 -0.21 12.28 -3.33
N VAL A 118 -1.04 11.69 -2.48
CA VAL A 118 -1.03 10.26 -2.15
C VAL A 118 -2.29 9.60 -2.69
N GLU A 119 -2.10 8.62 -3.58
CA GLU A 119 -3.19 7.85 -4.18
C GLU A 119 -3.20 6.42 -3.67
N LEU A 120 -4.38 5.80 -3.65
CA LEU A 120 -4.61 4.45 -3.13
C LEU A 120 -5.32 3.63 -4.19
N ILE A 121 -4.69 2.53 -4.62
CA ILE A 121 -5.28 1.56 -5.54
C ILE A 121 -5.40 0.22 -4.82
N THR A 122 -6.53 -0.45 -5.03
CA THR A 122 -6.75 -1.82 -4.54
C THR A 122 -6.54 -2.81 -5.69
N THR A 123 -5.93 -3.96 -5.41
CA THR A 123 -5.75 -5.00 -6.44
C THR A 123 -7.06 -5.63 -6.87
N ASP A 124 -8.14 -5.50 -6.08
CA ASP A 124 -9.44 -6.10 -6.37
C ASP A 124 -10.01 -5.60 -7.71
N GLY A 125 -9.66 -4.38 -8.13
CA GLY A 125 -9.98 -3.87 -9.47
C GLY A 125 -9.40 -4.72 -10.60
N PHE A 126 -8.28 -5.39 -10.34
CA PHE A 126 -7.57 -6.23 -11.31
C PHE A 126 -8.01 -7.70 -11.25
N LEU A 127 -9.07 -8.04 -10.51
CA LEU A 127 -9.73 -9.33 -10.67
C LEU A 127 -10.30 -9.45 -12.09
N TYR A 128 -10.35 -10.66 -12.62
CA TYR A 128 -11.23 -10.93 -13.77
C TYR A 128 -12.68 -10.70 -13.36
N SER A 129 -13.52 -10.28 -14.33
CA SER A 129 -14.95 -10.14 -14.09
C SER A 129 -15.58 -11.47 -13.71
N ASN A 130 -16.72 -11.45 -13.01
CA ASN A 130 -17.41 -12.69 -12.64
C ASN A 130 -17.74 -13.53 -13.88
N ALA A 131 -18.13 -12.91 -15.00
CA ALA A 131 -18.38 -13.61 -16.26
C ALA A 131 -17.13 -14.36 -16.77
N GLU A 132 -15.95 -13.74 -16.65
CA GLU A 132 -14.68 -14.36 -17.04
C GLU A 132 -14.21 -15.41 -16.03
N LEU A 133 -14.45 -15.20 -14.74
CA LEU A 133 -14.17 -16.21 -13.71
C LEU A 133 -15.08 -17.43 -13.87
N GLU A 134 -16.36 -17.25 -14.22
CA GLU A 134 -17.30 -18.32 -14.54
C GLU A 134 -16.87 -19.10 -15.77
N SER A 135 -16.50 -18.42 -16.86
CA SER A 135 -16.04 -19.07 -18.10
C SER A 135 -14.78 -19.91 -17.88
N ARG A 136 -13.92 -19.50 -16.94
CA ARG A 136 -12.70 -20.21 -16.54
C ARG A 136 -12.88 -21.24 -15.42
N GLY A 137 -14.07 -21.33 -14.81
CA GLY A 137 -14.32 -22.20 -13.65
C GLY A 137 -13.58 -21.78 -12.37
N LEU A 138 -13.27 -20.49 -12.23
CA LEU A 138 -12.47 -19.92 -11.14
C LEU A 138 -13.29 -19.15 -10.09
N MET A 139 -14.62 -19.18 -10.16
CA MET A 139 -15.47 -18.45 -9.21
C MET A 139 -15.20 -18.81 -7.74
N ASN A 140 -14.99 -20.10 -7.45
CA ASN A 140 -14.67 -20.57 -6.09
C ASN A 140 -13.22 -20.25 -5.65
N ARG A 141 -12.43 -19.65 -6.54
CA ARG A 141 -11.03 -19.28 -6.31
C ARG A 141 -10.82 -17.78 -6.49
N LYS A 142 -11.89 -16.98 -6.41
CA LYS A 142 -11.80 -15.52 -6.39
C LYS A 142 -10.94 -15.06 -5.20
N GLY A 143 -9.91 -14.26 -5.47
CA GLY A 143 -8.89 -13.85 -4.49
C GLY A 143 -7.60 -14.68 -4.54
N PHE A 144 -7.60 -15.85 -5.20
CA PHE A 144 -6.38 -16.62 -5.47
C PHE A 144 -5.62 -16.02 -6.67
N PRO A 145 -4.30 -16.26 -6.81
CA PRO A 145 -3.46 -15.64 -7.84
C PRO A 145 -4.05 -15.70 -9.26
N GLU A 146 -4.62 -16.84 -9.66
CA GLU A 146 -5.18 -17.06 -11.01
C GLU A 146 -6.48 -16.30 -11.30
N SER A 147 -7.11 -15.73 -10.26
CA SER A 147 -8.32 -14.91 -10.42
C SER A 147 -8.02 -13.45 -10.80
N TYR A 148 -6.74 -13.05 -10.80
CA TYR A 148 -6.30 -11.70 -11.16
C TYR A 148 -5.74 -11.63 -12.58
N ASP A 149 -5.99 -10.52 -13.24
CA ASP A 149 -5.28 -10.10 -14.45
C ASP A 149 -3.92 -9.48 -14.06
N THR A 150 -2.99 -10.35 -13.66
CA THR A 150 -1.64 -9.95 -13.22
C THR A 150 -0.89 -9.16 -14.29
N ARG A 151 -1.13 -9.47 -15.57
CA ARG A 151 -0.52 -8.73 -16.68
C ARG A 151 -0.96 -7.28 -16.66
N ARG A 152 -2.28 -7.03 -16.56
CA ARG A 152 -2.82 -5.67 -16.48
C ARG A 152 -2.32 -4.91 -15.25
N LEU A 153 -2.15 -5.60 -14.12
CA LEU A 153 -1.57 -5.00 -12.90
C LEU A 153 -0.10 -4.59 -13.10
N LEU A 154 0.72 -5.45 -13.71
CA LEU A 154 2.11 -5.14 -14.03
C LEU A 154 2.20 -3.98 -15.04
N ASP A 155 1.36 -3.98 -16.07
CA ASP A 155 1.31 -2.89 -17.06
C ASP A 155 0.94 -1.55 -16.41
N PHE A 156 0.00 -1.55 -15.47
CA PHE A 156 -0.33 -0.38 -14.65
C PHE A 156 0.88 0.11 -13.83
N LEU A 157 1.57 -0.79 -13.13
CA LEU A 157 2.74 -0.43 -12.31
C LEU A 157 3.92 0.07 -13.14
N ARG A 158 4.14 -0.50 -14.33
CA ARG A 158 5.13 -0.02 -15.30
C ARG A 158 4.84 1.42 -15.73
N ALA A 159 3.59 1.72 -16.08
CA ALA A 159 3.18 3.06 -16.49
C ALA A 159 3.34 4.08 -15.35
N VAL A 160 3.02 3.69 -14.12
CA VAL A 160 3.25 4.54 -12.94
C VAL A 160 4.76 4.77 -12.72
N LYS A 161 5.58 3.72 -12.73
CA LYS A 161 7.03 3.81 -12.52
C LYS A 161 7.79 4.42 -13.71
N SER A 162 7.20 4.49 -14.90
CA SER A 162 7.77 5.22 -16.04
C SER A 162 7.51 6.74 -15.96
N GLY A 163 6.68 7.18 -15.00
CA GLY A 163 6.36 8.59 -14.80
C GLY A 163 5.30 9.11 -15.75
N GLU A 164 4.41 8.25 -16.26
CA GLU A 164 3.24 8.69 -17.05
C GLU A 164 2.35 9.63 -16.23
N THR A 165 1.78 10.64 -16.89
CA THR A 165 1.03 11.73 -16.23
C THR A 165 -0.37 11.32 -15.80
N ALA A 166 -0.94 10.28 -16.42
CA ALA A 166 -2.25 9.74 -16.12
C ALA A 166 -2.26 8.24 -16.48
N VAL A 167 -2.59 7.38 -15.51
CA VAL A 167 -2.65 5.92 -15.70
C VAL A 167 -4.00 5.41 -15.19
N GLU A 168 -4.72 4.66 -16.01
CA GLU A 168 -6.03 4.13 -15.62
C GLU A 168 -5.93 2.79 -14.87
N ALA A 169 -6.67 2.67 -13.77
CA ALA A 169 -6.90 1.44 -13.05
C ALA A 169 -8.38 1.01 -13.16
N PRO A 170 -8.67 -0.29 -13.30
CA PRO A 170 -10.03 -0.81 -13.18
C PRO A 170 -10.57 -0.65 -11.75
N VAL A 171 -11.90 -0.51 -11.63
CA VAL A 171 -12.59 -0.30 -10.34
C VAL A 171 -13.37 -1.56 -9.96
N TYR A 172 -13.22 -2.00 -8.71
CA TYR A 172 -14.03 -3.06 -8.12
C TYR A 172 -15.14 -2.48 -7.25
N SER A 173 -16.33 -3.08 -7.30
CA SER A 173 -17.44 -2.71 -6.43
C SER A 173 -17.78 -3.83 -5.47
N HIS A 174 -17.59 -3.57 -4.17
CA HIS A 174 -18.02 -4.47 -3.10
C HIS A 174 -19.56 -4.51 -2.92
N VAL A 175 -20.32 -3.66 -3.62
CA VAL A 175 -21.79 -3.70 -3.60
C VAL A 175 -22.32 -4.79 -4.53
N ILE A 176 -21.79 -4.85 -5.76
CA ILE A 176 -22.19 -5.86 -6.74
C ILE A 176 -21.24 -7.06 -6.76
N TYR A 177 -20.17 -7.02 -5.97
CA TYR A 177 -19.13 -8.05 -5.90
C TYR A 177 -18.51 -8.38 -7.28
N ASP A 178 -18.22 -7.35 -8.07
CA ASP A 178 -17.61 -7.50 -9.41
C ASP A 178 -16.81 -6.25 -9.82
N VAL A 179 -15.96 -6.41 -10.83
CA VAL A 179 -15.31 -5.28 -11.52
C VAL A 179 -16.34 -4.50 -12.33
N LEU A 180 -16.22 -3.18 -12.33
CA LEU A 180 -17.10 -2.30 -13.09
C LEU A 180 -16.59 -2.16 -14.54
N PRO A 181 -17.32 -2.63 -15.56
CA PRO A 181 -16.82 -2.66 -16.94
C PRO A 181 -16.39 -1.29 -17.47
N ASP A 182 -17.16 -0.24 -17.17
CA ASP A 182 -16.98 1.11 -17.71
C ASP A 182 -16.37 2.10 -16.72
N ALA A 183 -16.11 1.69 -15.48
CA ALA A 183 -15.53 2.58 -14.48
C ALA A 183 -14.01 2.43 -14.44
N ARG A 184 -13.31 3.56 -14.45
CA ARG A 184 -11.87 3.64 -14.31
C ARG A 184 -11.54 4.70 -13.26
N GLU A 185 -10.52 4.41 -12.46
CA GLU A 185 -9.87 5.38 -11.60
C GLU A 185 -8.60 5.85 -12.32
N VAL A 186 -8.36 7.17 -12.36
CA VAL A 186 -7.21 7.75 -13.06
C VAL A 186 -6.19 8.21 -12.04
N VAL A 187 -5.00 7.62 -12.10
CA VAL A 187 -3.87 7.96 -11.23
C VAL A 187 -3.02 9.02 -11.87
N HIS A 188 -2.89 10.19 -11.22
CA HIS A 188 -2.26 11.38 -11.81
C HIS A 188 -0.86 11.62 -11.24
N GLN A 189 0.13 10.84 -11.69
CA GLN A 189 1.55 10.97 -11.30
C GLN A 189 1.75 11.39 -9.82
N PRO A 190 1.28 10.55 -8.88
CA PRO A 190 1.30 10.88 -7.46
C PRO A 190 2.72 10.96 -6.91
N ASP A 191 2.89 11.61 -5.77
CA ASP A 191 4.15 11.54 -5.02
C ASP A 191 4.33 10.16 -4.40
N ILE A 192 3.23 9.60 -3.89
CA ILE A 192 3.16 8.26 -3.30
C ILE A 192 1.95 7.51 -3.85
N LEU A 193 2.14 6.28 -4.30
CA LEU A 193 1.08 5.33 -4.62
C LEU A 193 1.06 4.22 -3.56
N ILE A 194 -0.07 4.04 -2.90
CA ILE A 194 -0.31 2.90 -2.02
C ILE A 194 -1.05 1.84 -2.84
N LEU A 195 -0.45 0.66 -2.99
CA LEU A 195 -1.10 -0.50 -3.61
C LEU A 195 -1.47 -1.52 -2.52
N GLU A 196 -2.76 -1.72 -2.30
CA GLU A 196 -3.28 -2.66 -1.29
C GLU A 196 -3.85 -3.92 -1.94
N GLY A 197 -3.51 -5.10 -1.42
CA GLY A 197 -4.07 -6.33 -1.94
C GLY A 197 -3.61 -7.60 -1.24
N LEU A 198 -4.31 -8.71 -1.53
CA LEU A 198 -3.97 -10.03 -1.00
C LEU A 198 -2.65 -10.57 -1.59
N ASN A 199 -2.43 -10.28 -2.86
CA ASN A 199 -1.43 -10.96 -3.69
C ASN A 199 -0.24 -10.07 -4.05
N VAL A 200 -0.11 -8.91 -3.41
CA VAL A 200 0.90 -7.90 -3.79
C VAL A 200 2.35 -8.33 -3.49
N LEU A 201 2.55 -9.28 -2.57
CA LEU A 201 3.87 -9.84 -2.24
C LEU A 201 4.06 -11.27 -2.75
N GLN A 202 3.15 -11.78 -3.59
CA GLN A 202 3.28 -13.13 -4.12
C GLN A 202 4.38 -13.19 -5.17
N ILE A 203 5.14 -14.28 -5.10
CA ILE A 203 6.21 -14.62 -6.04
C ILE A 203 5.82 -15.97 -6.66
N ASP A 204 5.85 -16.03 -7.99
CA ASP A 204 5.74 -17.27 -8.76
C ASP A 204 7.13 -17.69 -9.25
N SER A 205 7.55 -18.92 -8.96
CA SER A 205 8.87 -19.45 -9.37
C SER A 205 9.09 -19.47 -10.89
N HIS A 206 8.04 -19.34 -11.70
CA HIS A 206 8.12 -19.32 -13.15
C HIS A 206 8.03 -17.93 -13.78
N ALA A 207 7.69 -16.90 -13.01
CA ALA A 207 7.64 -15.53 -13.52
C ALA A 207 9.02 -14.85 -13.39
N THR A 208 9.32 -13.95 -14.32
CA THR A 208 10.57 -13.17 -14.33
C THR A 208 10.42 -11.78 -13.73
N GLU A 209 9.19 -11.41 -13.37
CA GLU A 209 8.81 -10.07 -12.94
C GLU A 209 7.60 -10.16 -12.02
N PHE A 210 7.66 -9.43 -10.91
CA PHE A 210 6.70 -9.50 -9.83
C PHE A 210 6.16 -8.10 -9.51
N VAL A 211 4.95 -8.06 -8.95
CA VAL A 211 4.35 -6.82 -8.42
C VAL A 211 5.27 -6.16 -7.38
N SER A 212 5.94 -6.97 -6.55
CA SER A 212 6.87 -6.50 -5.52
C SER A 212 8.12 -5.82 -6.07
N ASP A 213 8.52 -6.09 -7.33
CA ASP A 213 9.69 -5.45 -7.95
C ASP A 213 9.48 -3.94 -8.15
N TYR A 214 8.23 -3.49 -8.13
CA TYR A 214 7.83 -2.10 -8.27
C TYR A 214 7.74 -1.36 -6.93
N PHE A 215 7.86 -2.05 -5.79
CA PHE A 215 7.70 -1.45 -4.48
C PHE A 215 9.00 -0.86 -3.97
N ASP A 216 8.92 0.36 -3.44
CA ASP A 216 10.00 0.97 -2.69
C ASP A 216 9.91 0.61 -1.19
N PHE A 217 8.70 0.31 -0.71
CA PHE A 217 8.43 -0.17 0.64
C PHE A 217 7.27 -1.17 0.63
N SER A 218 7.31 -2.17 1.51
CA SER A 218 6.18 -3.08 1.71
C SER A 218 5.84 -3.24 3.19
N ILE A 219 4.54 -3.33 3.47
CA ILE A 219 3.98 -3.55 4.80
C ILE A 219 3.13 -4.81 4.72
N TYR A 220 3.39 -5.77 5.61
CA TYR A 220 2.54 -6.93 5.79
C TYR A 220 1.79 -6.77 7.12
N LEU A 221 0.46 -6.71 7.06
CA LEU A 221 -0.39 -6.67 8.24
C LEU A 221 -0.71 -8.10 8.68
N ASP A 222 -0.24 -8.46 9.86
CA ASP A 222 -0.31 -9.80 10.41
C ASP A 222 -1.20 -9.86 11.67
N ALA A 223 -1.84 -11.01 11.87
CA ALA A 223 -2.56 -11.36 13.08
C ALA A 223 -2.67 -12.89 13.20
N GLN A 224 -2.94 -13.38 14.40
CA GLN A 224 -3.14 -14.81 14.59
C GLN A 224 -4.40 -15.29 13.84
N GLU A 225 -4.33 -16.46 13.22
CA GLU A 225 -5.43 -17.03 12.41
C GLU A 225 -6.79 -17.03 13.12
N PRO A 226 -6.92 -17.43 14.41
CA PRO A 226 -8.21 -17.39 15.11
C PRO A 226 -8.79 -15.98 15.24
N VAL A 227 -7.92 -14.97 15.31
CA VAL A 227 -8.34 -13.56 15.39
C VAL A 227 -8.85 -13.10 14.02
N ILE A 228 -8.13 -13.45 12.94
CA ILE A 228 -8.55 -13.13 11.57
C ILE A 228 -9.90 -13.79 11.24
N GLU A 229 -10.07 -15.06 11.64
CA GLU A 229 -11.33 -15.78 11.45
C GLU A 229 -12.49 -15.08 12.16
N SER A 230 -12.29 -14.64 13.42
CA SER A 230 -13.32 -13.92 14.16
C SER A 230 -13.74 -12.62 13.47
N TRP A 231 -12.78 -11.81 13.01
CA TRP A 231 -13.06 -10.57 12.27
C TRP A 231 -13.73 -10.82 10.92
N PHE A 232 -13.42 -11.94 10.26
CA PHE A 232 -14.07 -12.31 9.00
C PHE A 232 -15.56 -12.64 9.20
N VAL A 233 -15.90 -13.33 10.29
CA VAL A 233 -17.29 -13.70 10.62
C VAL A 233 -18.12 -12.50 11.10
N GLU A 234 -17.51 -11.56 11.82
CA GLU A 234 -18.19 -10.37 12.36
C GLU A 234 -18.49 -9.27 11.32
N ARG A 235 -17.83 -9.32 10.17
CA ARG A 235 -17.88 -8.30 9.12
C ARG A 235 -19.09 -8.47 8.20
#